data_AF-A0A4V0X340-F1
#
_entry.id   AF-A0A4V0X340-F1
#
_cell.length_a   1.000
_cell.length_b   1.000
_cell.length_c   1.000
_cell.angle_alpha   90.00
_cell.angle_beta   90.00
_cell.angle_gamma   90.00
#
_symmetry.space_group_name_H-M   'P 1'
#
loop_
_entity.id
_entity.type
_entity.pdbx_description
1 polymer ?
#
loop_
_entity_poly.entity_id
_entity_poly.type
_entity_poly.pdbx_seq_one_letter_code
_entity_poly.pdbx_strand_id
1 'polypeptide(L)' 'MELGRTLFSLIMDFVPWTSFDRIVKRYNGDAGVRSLRCSEQFRIMTFAQMTYRESLRDIEA' A
#
# COMPACT_ATOMS: atom_id res chain seq x y z
N MET A 1 18.44 14.48 -3.75
CA MET A 1 18.15 13.06 -3.47
C MET A 1 18.60 12.81 -2.04
N GLU A 2 17.67 12.49 -1.15
CA GLU A 2 18.00 12.08 0.22
C GLU A 2 18.79 10.76 0.15
N LEU A 3 20.12 10.84 0.27
CA LEU A 3 21.03 9.70 0.17
C LEU A 3 20.65 8.67 1.25
N GLY A 4 19.95 7.59 0.86
CA GLY A 4 19.53 6.51 1.76
C GLY A 4 18.02 6.28 1.88
N ARG A 5 17.18 7.17 1.35
CA ARG A 5 15.72 6.97 1.35
C ARG A 5 15.21 6.50 0.00
N THR A 6 14.52 5.36 -0.04
CA THR A 6 13.92 4.86 -1.28
C THR A 6 12.78 5.78 -1.73
N LEU A 7 12.56 5.87 -3.04
CA LEU A 7 11.42 6.62 -3.60
C LEU A 7 10.08 6.12 -3.02
N PHE A 8 9.98 4.80 -2.78
CA PHE A 8 8.83 4.20 -2.13
C PHE A 8 8.60 4.79 -0.72
N SER A 9 9.65 4.87 0.11
CA SER A 9 9.55 5.47 1.45
C SER A 9 9.17 6.95 1.39
N LEU A 10 9.63 7.70 0.39
CA LEU A 10 9.23 9.10 0.21
C LEU A 10 7.74 9.21 -0.12
N ILE A 11 7.22 8.36 -1.00
CA ILE A 11 5.79 8.36 -1.36
C ILE A 11 4.92 7.96 -0.16
N MET A 12 5.34 6.94 0.61
CA MET A 12 4.59 6.47 1.78
C MET A 12 4.45 7.53 2.88
N ASP A 13 5.35 8.52 2.95
CA ASP A 13 5.25 9.64 3.88
C ASP A 13 4.13 10.63 3.52
N PHE A 14 3.74 10.72 2.24
CA PHE A 14 2.63 11.57 1.80
C PHE A 14 1.25 10.93 2.03
N VAL A 15 1.20 9.66 2.42
CA VAL A 15 -0.05 8.95 2.67
C VAL A 15 -0.58 9.33 4.06
N PRO A 16 -1.81 9.86 4.18
CA PRO A 16 -2.41 10.22 5.46
C PRO A 16 -2.93 8.97 6.18
N TRP A 17 -2.03 8.17 6.77
CA TRP A 17 -2.35 6.86 7.36
C TRP A 17 -3.49 6.87 8.38
N THR A 18 -3.59 7.91 9.22
CA THR A 18 -4.71 8.05 10.16
C THR A 18 -6.07 8.16 9.45
N SER A 19 -6.13 8.91 8.34
CA SER A 19 -7.33 9.04 7.53
C SER A 19 -7.62 7.76 6.76
N PHE A 20 -6.58 7.11 6.23
CA PHE A 20 -6.68 5.81 5.57
C PHE A 20 -7.30 4.77 6.51
N ASP A 21 -6.73 4.59 7.71
CA ASP A 21 -7.22 3.63 8.69
C ASP A 21 -8.65 3.94 9.14
N ARG A 22 -9.01 5.22 9.25
CA ARG A 22 -10.39 5.64 9.56
C ARG A 22 -11.36 5.21 8.45
N ILE A 23 -10.97 5.31 7.18
CA ILE A 23 -11.78 4.88 6.05
C ILE A 23 -11.91 3.35 6.05
N VAL A 24 -10.81 2.61 6.21
CA VAL A 24 -10.84 1.13 6.27
C VAL A 24 -11.78 0.67 7.38
N LYS A 25 -11.68 1.25 8.58
CA LYS A 25 -12.60 0.92 9.70
C LYS A 25 -14.04 1.30 9.40
N ARG A 26 -14.29 2.48 8.82
CA ARG A 26 -15.64 2.97 8.50
C ARG A 26 -16.39 2.04 7.56
N TYR A 27 -15.68 1.48 6.58
CA TYR A 27 -16.27 0.59 5.57
C TYR A 27 -16.00 -0.89 5.83
N ASN A 28 -15.45 -1.23 7.00
CA ASN A 28 -15.09 -2.60 7.36
C ASN A 28 -14.21 -3.29 6.29
N GLY A 29 -13.24 -2.54 5.72
CA GLY A 29 -12.44 -3.00 4.58
C GLY A 29 -11.56 -4.22 4.86
N ASP A 30 -11.18 -4.43 6.13
CA ASP A 30 -10.43 -5.61 6.57
C ASP A 30 -11.33 -6.78 7.02
N ALA A 31 -12.65 -6.72 6.78
CA ALA A 31 -13.56 -7.79 7.18
C ALA A 31 -13.23 -9.12 6.52
N GLY A 32 -13.00 -10.15 7.33
CA GLY A 32 -12.69 -11.50 6.83
C GLY A 32 -11.28 -11.67 6.28
N VAL A 33 -10.44 -10.62 6.34
CA VAL A 33 -9.02 -10.70 5.94
C VAL A 33 -8.24 -11.47 6.99
N ARG A 34 -7.41 -12.43 6.54
CA ARG A 34 -6.55 -13.26 7.42
C ARG A 34 -5.11 -12.77 7.49
N SER A 35 -4.53 -12.34 6.37
CA SER A 35 -3.08 -12.05 6.25
C SER A 35 -2.73 -10.88 5.34
N LEU A 36 -3.69 -10.23 4.68
CA LEU A 36 -3.42 -9.18 3.69
C LEU A 36 -4.38 -8.00 3.89
N ARG A 37 -4.09 -7.16 4.88
CA ARG A 37 -4.91 -6.00 5.23
C ARG A 37 -4.90 -4.97 4.10
N CYS A 38 -5.91 -4.11 4.05
CA CYS A 38 -6.01 -3.03 3.07
C CYS A 38 -4.76 -2.16 3.03
N SER A 39 -4.13 -1.90 4.19
CA SER A 39 -2.90 -1.10 4.24
C SER A 39 -1.67 -1.84 3.69
N GLU A 40 -1.61 -3.16 3.79
CA GLU A 40 -0.57 -4.00 3.20
C GLU A 40 -0.77 -4.09 1.69
N GLN A 41 -2.01 -4.36 1.25
CA GLN A 41 -2.38 -4.37 -0.16
C GLN A 41 -2.06 -3.03 -0.84
N PHE A 42 -2.36 -1.90 -0.18
CA PHE A 42 -2.03 -0.57 -0.70
C PHE A 42 -0.51 -0.42 -0.92
N ARG A 43 0.31 -0.76 0.07
CA ARG A 43 1.77 -0.68 -0.02
C ARG A 43 2.33 -1.55 -1.14
N ILE A 44 1.83 -2.78 -1.25
CA ILE A 44 2.22 -3.73 -2.29
C ILE A 44 1.87 -3.17 -3.67
N MET A 45 0.63 -2.69 -3.86
CA MET A 45 0.20 -2.14 -5.14
C MET A 45 0.95 -0.86 -5.52
N THR A 46 1.25 0.03 -4.58
CA THR A 46 2.07 1.23 -4.87
C THR A 46 3.48 0.84 -5.28
N PHE A 47 4.11 -0.13 -4.59
CA PHE A 47 5.42 -0.63 -5.00
C PHE A 47 5.38 -1.31 -6.38
N ALA A 48 4.35 -2.12 -6.62
CA ALA A 48 4.11 -2.82 -7.89
C ALA A 48 4.04 -1.83 -9.06
N GLN A 49 3.23 -0.76 -8.92
CA GLN A 49 3.11 0.30 -9.92
C GLN A 49 4.46 0.98 -10.21
N MET A 50 5.31 1.19 -9.19
CA MET A 50 6.65 1.72 -9.39
C MET A 50 7.58 0.77 -10.16
N THR A 51 7.27 -0.53 -10.15
CA THR A 51 7.98 -1.58 -10.91
C THR A 51 7.25 -1.99 -12.20
N TYR A 52 6.35 -1.13 -12.71
CA TYR A 52 5.58 -1.35 -13.94
C TYR A 52 4.62 -2.55 -13.89
N ARG A 53 4.15 -2.92 -12.69
CA ARG A 53 3.12 -3.95 -12.48
C ARG A 53 1.78 -3.28 -12.22
N GLU A 54 0.73 -3.79 -12.87
CA GLU A 54 -0.59 -3.16 -12.84
C GLU A 54 -1.57 -3.87 -11.90
N SER A 55 -1.27 -5.11 -11.52
CA SER A 55 -2.13 -5.93 -10.68
C SER A 55 -1.34 -6.83 -9.73
N LEU A 56 -2.00 -7.36 -8.70
CA LEU A 56 -1.42 -8.37 -7.81
C LEU A 56 -0.97 -9.63 -8.58
N ARG A 57 -1.67 -9.99 -9.67
CA ARG A 57 -1.30 -11.11 -10.53
C ARG A 57 0.08 -10.91 -11.15
N ASP A 58 0.42 -9.67 -11.51
CA ASP A 58 1.71 -9.36 -12.15
C ASP A 58 2.88 -9.35 -11.15
N ILE A 59 2.59 -9.46 -9.84
CA ILE A 59 3.57 -9.53 -8.75
C ILE A 59 3.89 -10.98 -8.39
N GLU A 60 2.93 -11.90 -8.55
CA GLU A 60 3.09 -13.33 -8.25
C GLU A 60 3.80 -14.13 -9.36
N ALA A 61 3.99 -13.52 -10.54
CA ALA A 61 4.56 -14.15 -11.73
C ALA A 61 6.10 -14.24 -11.74
#